data_AF-A0A521C142-F1
#
_entry.id   AF-A0A521C142-F1
#
_cell.length_a   1.000
_cell.length_b   1.000
_cell.length_c   1.000
_cell.angle_alpha   90.00
_cell.angle_beta   90.00
_cell.angle_gamma   90.00
#
_symmetry.space_group_name_H-M   'P 1'
#
loop_
_entity.id
_entity.type
_entity.pdbx_description
1 polymer ?
#
loop_
_entity_poly.entity_id
_entity_poly.type
_entity_poly.pdbx_seq_one_letter_code
_entity_poly.pdbx_strand_id
1 'polypeptide(L)'
;MITTYLKREFHYSKDLFLIKNKLETWELEPVEGKSVVSSNSEHYAHIELKIYKNQEDRNFIDWKITNEQIPHEIGYKEVVEKVLKFFIAYLEALRGENLGLIFEINNGSFKKYEDTKRDDFNRATFLALINCFDKTNEDFRKEIFPKKSGNEYTKEYLSKSFKEKIEQSLMDENVINEIQKILINIEKSSIIDLLNIQGRDQLAEIITSKLNRPKIYDLFEKGILTKYGDLTLVGLSHILKYYGEFDLKKIMPL
;
A
#
# COMPACT_ATOMS: atom_id res chain seq x y z
N MET A 1 -17.87 -19.25 -0.17
CA MET A 1 -16.74 -18.29 -0.24
C MET A 1 -15.45 -18.80 0.45
N ILE A 2 -15.52 -19.79 1.34
CA ILE A 2 -14.36 -20.41 2.04
C ILE A 2 -13.50 -21.31 1.11
N THR A 3 -14.12 -21.94 0.11
CA THR A 3 -13.49 -22.93 -0.78
C THR A 3 -12.49 -22.35 -1.78
N THR A 4 -12.57 -21.07 -2.13
CA THR A 4 -11.65 -20.43 -3.09
C THR A 4 -10.36 -19.96 -2.42
N TYR A 5 -10.43 -19.56 -1.15
CA TYR A 5 -9.29 -19.06 -0.37
C TYR A 5 -8.31 -20.18 -0.02
N LEU A 6 -8.81 -21.29 0.55
CA LEU A 6 -8.02 -22.47 0.89
C LEU A 6 -7.32 -23.11 -0.33
N LYS A 7 -7.99 -23.15 -1.49
CA LYS A 7 -7.39 -23.71 -2.73
C LYS A 7 -6.18 -22.91 -3.21
N ARG A 8 -6.13 -21.61 -2.96
CA ARG A 8 -5.05 -20.72 -3.44
C ARG A 8 -3.85 -20.74 -2.51
N GLU A 9 -4.06 -20.73 -1.20
CA GLU A 9 -2.97 -20.93 -0.22
C GLU A 9 -2.25 -22.27 -0.46
N PHE A 10 -2.98 -23.33 -0.83
CA PHE A 10 -2.42 -24.62 -1.23
C PHE A 10 -1.59 -24.58 -2.53
N HIS A 11 -1.96 -23.75 -3.50
CA HIS A 11 -1.19 -23.62 -4.74
C HIS A 11 0.13 -22.89 -4.50
N TYR A 12 0.13 -21.83 -3.70
CA TYR A 12 1.34 -21.05 -3.42
C TYR A 12 2.26 -21.70 -2.38
N SER A 13 1.72 -22.50 -1.45
CA SER A 13 2.55 -23.33 -0.56
C SER A 13 3.41 -24.33 -1.34
N LYS A 14 2.92 -24.81 -2.50
CA LYS A 14 3.71 -25.67 -3.39
C LYS A 14 4.92 -24.93 -3.97
N ASP A 15 4.77 -23.66 -4.30
CA ASP A 15 5.86 -22.86 -4.86
C ASP A 15 6.89 -22.50 -3.76
N LEU A 16 6.44 -22.20 -2.54
CA LEU A 16 7.32 -22.04 -1.38
C LEU A 16 8.05 -23.33 -1.00
N PHE A 17 7.45 -24.50 -1.23
CA PHE A 17 8.10 -25.77 -1.00
C PHE A 17 9.36 -25.95 -1.87
N LEU A 18 9.39 -25.36 -3.08
CA LEU A 18 10.58 -25.41 -3.96
C LEU A 18 11.81 -24.74 -3.32
N ILE A 19 11.59 -23.76 -2.45
CA ILE A 19 12.66 -23.07 -1.73
C ILE A 19 12.76 -23.49 -0.26
N LYS A 20 12.04 -24.53 0.17
CA LYS A 20 11.99 -25.01 1.56
C LYS A 20 13.37 -25.14 2.19
N ASN A 21 14.29 -25.84 1.54
CA ASN A 21 15.62 -26.09 2.10
C ASN A 21 16.37 -24.78 2.35
N LYS A 22 16.23 -23.79 1.46
CA LYS A 22 16.85 -22.47 1.61
C LYS A 22 16.24 -21.72 2.80
N LEU A 23 14.92 -21.82 2.98
CA LEU A 23 14.20 -21.20 4.10
C LEU A 23 14.58 -21.84 5.46
N GLU A 24 14.75 -23.17 5.51
CA GLU A 24 15.16 -23.90 6.71
C GLU A 24 16.57 -23.53 7.17
N THR A 25 17.49 -23.28 6.21
CA THR A 25 18.89 -22.96 6.51
C THR A 25 19.20 -21.46 6.47
N TRP A 26 18.21 -20.61 6.24
CA TRP A 26 18.42 -19.17 6.14
C TRP A 26 18.82 -18.60 7.51
N GLU A 27 19.97 -17.92 7.60
CA GLU A 27 20.47 -17.34 8.86
C GLU A 27 19.88 -15.95 9.15
N LEU A 28 18.78 -15.60 8.46
CA LEU A 28 18.07 -14.33 8.55
C LEU A 28 18.90 -13.13 8.08
N GLU A 29 19.94 -13.38 7.29
CA GLU A 29 20.65 -12.35 6.54
C GLU A 29 19.72 -11.64 5.55
N PRO A 30 19.93 -10.34 5.27
CA PRO A 30 19.05 -9.61 4.37
C PRO A 30 18.96 -10.25 2.98
N VAL A 31 17.73 -10.49 2.50
CA VAL A 31 17.45 -11.01 1.16
C VAL A 31 16.54 -10.06 0.39
N GLU A 32 16.71 -10.03 -0.92
CA GLU A 32 16.00 -9.12 -1.82
C GLU A 32 15.44 -9.89 -2.99
N GLY A 33 14.19 -9.60 -3.33
CA GLY A 33 13.49 -10.26 -4.41
C GLY A 33 12.53 -9.32 -5.10
N LYS A 34 12.29 -9.60 -6.38
CA LYS A 34 11.35 -8.84 -7.19
C LYS A 34 10.61 -9.73 -8.15
N SER A 35 9.41 -9.31 -8.54
CA SER A 35 8.66 -9.99 -9.57
C SER A 35 7.73 -9.07 -10.34
N VAL A 36 7.52 -9.45 -11.59
CA VAL A 36 6.55 -8.84 -12.50
C VAL A 36 5.59 -9.92 -12.98
N VAL A 37 4.30 -9.74 -12.69
CA VAL A 37 3.23 -10.49 -13.33
C VAL A 37 2.72 -9.64 -14.47
N SER A 38 2.83 -10.15 -15.70
CA SER A 38 2.24 -9.50 -16.87
C SER A 38 1.71 -10.51 -17.89
N SER A 39 0.60 -10.15 -18.54
CA SER A 39 0.09 -10.81 -19.74
C SER A 39 0.04 -9.81 -20.90
N ASN A 40 -0.12 -10.30 -22.14
CA ASN A 40 -0.05 -9.58 -23.41
C ASN A 40 -0.97 -8.34 -23.51
N SER A 41 -0.61 -7.27 -22.79
CA SER A 41 -1.17 -5.91 -22.75
C SER A 41 -2.20 -5.56 -21.67
N GLU A 42 -2.70 -6.50 -20.87
CA GLU A 42 -3.79 -6.20 -19.93
C GLU A 42 -3.29 -6.23 -18.47
N HIS A 43 -2.90 -7.40 -17.98
CA HIS A 43 -2.50 -7.56 -16.58
C HIS A 43 -1.08 -7.04 -16.33
N TYR A 44 -0.88 -6.25 -15.27
CA TYR A 44 0.46 -5.86 -14.81
C TYR A 44 0.51 -5.57 -13.30
N ALA A 45 1.29 -6.35 -12.56
CA ALA A 45 1.63 -6.07 -11.18
C ALA A 45 3.12 -6.30 -10.93
N HIS A 46 3.75 -5.37 -10.24
CA HIS A 46 5.15 -5.39 -9.91
C HIS A 46 5.36 -5.07 -8.44
N ILE A 47 6.24 -5.83 -7.78
CA ILE A 47 6.68 -5.62 -6.40
C ILE A 47 8.18 -5.93 -6.31
N GLU A 48 8.91 -5.05 -5.61
CA GLU A 48 10.27 -5.29 -5.13
C GLU A 48 10.25 -5.22 -3.60
N LEU A 49 10.79 -6.25 -2.95
CA LEU A 49 10.81 -6.34 -1.50
C LEU A 49 12.16 -6.81 -0.97
N LYS A 50 12.45 -6.38 0.25
CA LYS A 50 13.61 -6.80 1.04
C LYS A 50 13.13 -7.38 2.37
N ILE A 51 13.72 -8.48 2.80
CA ILE A 51 13.38 -9.16 4.06
C ILE A 51 14.63 -9.21 4.93
N TYR A 52 14.48 -8.84 6.20
CA TYR A 52 15.57 -8.92 7.17
C TYR A 52 15.03 -9.08 8.59
N LYS A 53 15.89 -9.56 9.50
CA LYS A 53 15.54 -9.73 10.90
C LYS A 53 15.22 -8.39 11.57
N ASN A 54 14.15 -8.37 12.35
CA ASN A 54 13.86 -7.30 13.29
C ASN A 54 14.58 -7.53 14.63
N GLN A 55 15.08 -6.45 15.24
CA GLN A 55 15.70 -6.51 16.57
C GLN A 55 14.67 -6.69 17.69
N GLU A 56 13.41 -6.28 17.49
CA GLU A 56 12.36 -6.33 18.51
C GLU A 56 11.51 -7.61 18.48
N ASP A 57 11.91 -8.64 17.72
CA ASP A 57 11.15 -9.90 17.51
C ASP A 57 9.67 -9.67 17.12
N ARG A 58 9.42 -8.59 16.38
CA ARG A 58 8.09 -8.24 15.86
C ARG A 58 8.09 -8.22 14.34
N ASN A 59 6.96 -8.57 13.76
CA ASN A 59 6.77 -8.52 12.31
C ASN A 59 6.25 -7.15 11.86
N PHE A 60 6.93 -6.55 10.88
CA PHE A 60 6.56 -5.25 10.31
C PHE A 60 6.62 -5.26 8.79
N ILE A 61 5.74 -4.47 8.18
CA ILE A 61 5.75 -4.19 6.74
C ILE A 61 6.01 -2.69 6.60
N ASP A 62 7.16 -2.35 6.02
CA ASP A 62 7.63 -0.99 5.82
C ASP A 62 7.41 -0.59 4.36
N TRP A 63 6.44 0.27 4.10
CA TRP A 63 6.10 0.73 2.76
C TRP A 63 6.96 1.93 2.39
N LYS A 64 8.08 1.71 1.69
CA LYS A 64 8.96 2.77 1.16
C LYS A 64 8.49 3.35 -0.17
N ILE A 65 7.28 3.02 -0.59
CA ILE A 65 6.68 3.46 -1.85
C ILE A 65 5.60 4.51 -1.61
N THR A 66 5.42 5.38 -2.59
CA THR A 66 4.40 6.43 -2.57
C THR A 66 3.01 5.88 -2.90
N ASN A 67 1.96 6.66 -2.62
CA ASN A 67 0.60 6.27 -3.02
C ASN A 67 0.44 6.27 -4.54
N GLU A 68 1.28 7.01 -5.27
CA GLU A 68 1.32 6.97 -6.73
C GLU A 68 1.78 5.63 -7.29
N GLN A 69 2.61 4.90 -6.55
CA GLN A 69 3.11 3.59 -6.98
C GLN A 69 2.05 2.51 -6.78
N ILE A 70 1.43 2.47 -5.60
CA ILE A 70 0.32 1.56 -5.27
C ILE A 70 -0.69 2.33 -4.41
N PRO A 71 -1.82 2.76 -4.98
CA PRO A 71 -2.83 3.49 -4.22
C PRO A 71 -3.49 2.61 -3.17
N HIS A 72 -3.66 3.17 -1.97
CA HIS A 72 -4.31 2.46 -0.87
C HIS A 72 -5.78 2.16 -1.16
N GLU A 73 -6.48 3.04 -1.89
CA GLU A 73 -7.93 2.97 -2.06
C GLU A 73 -8.40 1.75 -2.89
N ILE A 74 -7.50 1.17 -3.68
CA ILE A 74 -7.82 0.07 -4.60
C ILE A 74 -7.73 -1.30 -3.90
N GLY A 75 -7.05 -1.35 -2.74
CA GLY A 75 -6.94 -2.55 -1.92
C GLY A 75 -5.76 -3.47 -2.25
N TYR A 76 -4.79 -3.01 -3.06
CA TYR A 76 -3.62 -3.81 -3.45
C TYR A 76 -2.62 -3.98 -2.31
N LYS A 77 -2.39 -2.94 -1.49
CA LYS A 77 -1.51 -3.04 -0.31
C LYS A 77 -1.98 -4.15 0.64
N GLU A 78 -3.30 -4.28 0.86
CA GLU A 78 -3.91 -5.32 1.69
C GLU A 78 -3.71 -6.73 1.13
N VAL A 79 -3.61 -6.88 -0.18
CA VAL A 79 -3.30 -8.18 -0.80
C VAL A 79 -1.86 -8.56 -0.51
N VAL A 80 -0.92 -7.64 -0.71
CA VAL A 80 0.51 -7.84 -0.41
C VAL A 80 0.66 -8.22 1.07
N GLU A 81 0.05 -7.48 1.99
CA GLU A 81 0.10 -7.78 3.43
C GLU A 81 -0.41 -9.18 3.78
N LYS A 82 -1.49 -9.63 3.13
CA LYS A 82 -2.01 -10.99 3.36
C LYS A 82 -1.01 -12.06 2.95
N VAL A 83 -0.35 -11.88 1.81
CA VAL A 83 0.70 -12.80 1.33
C VAL A 83 1.88 -12.81 2.29
N LEU A 84 2.34 -11.65 2.76
CA LEU A 84 3.45 -11.56 3.71
C LEU A 84 3.11 -12.19 5.06
N LYS A 85 1.89 -11.98 5.58
CA LYS A 85 1.40 -12.65 6.80
C LYS A 85 1.36 -14.16 6.65
N PHE A 86 0.90 -14.65 5.50
CA PHE A 86 0.93 -16.08 5.19
C PHE A 86 2.38 -16.61 5.17
N PHE A 87 3.30 -15.89 4.53
CA PHE A 87 4.71 -16.29 4.48
C PHE A 87 5.37 -16.37 5.85
N ILE A 88 5.11 -15.39 6.74
CA ILE A 88 5.56 -15.43 8.14
C ILE A 88 5.07 -16.72 8.80
N ALA A 89 3.75 -16.97 8.77
CA ALA A 89 3.17 -18.15 9.40
C ALA A 89 3.73 -19.47 8.81
N TYR A 90 3.97 -19.51 7.49
CA TYR A 90 4.61 -20.64 6.83
C TYR A 90 6.06 -20.85 7.33
N LEU A 91 6.86 -19.79 7.41
CA LEU A 91 8.25 -19.87 7.83
C LEU A 91 8.39 -20.23 9.32
N GLU A 92 7.54 -19.65 10.17
CA GLU A 92 7.48 -19.97 11.59
C GLU A 92 7.08 -21.44 11.81
N ALA A 93 6.09 -21.94 11.06
CA ALA A 93 5.72 -23.35 11.11
C ALA A 93 6.82 -24.28 10.60
N LEU A 94 7.57 -23.84 9.57
CA LEU A 94 8.69 -24.59 8.99
C LEU A 94 9.87 -24.69 9.95
N ARG A 95 10.19 -23.62 10.68
CA ARG A 95 11.35 -23.56 11.60
C ARG A 95 10.99 -23.92 13.05
N GLY A 96 9.72 -23.93 13.40
CA GLY A 96 9.25 -24.20 14.76
C GLY A 96 9.57 -23.09 15.76
N GLU A 97 9.80 -21.86 15.28
CA GLU A 97 10.13 -20.70 16.11
C GLU A 97 9.43 -19.44 15.60
N ASN A 98 9.20 -18.47 16.50
CA ASN A 98 8.70 -17.15 16.11
C ASN A 98 9.84 -16.33 15.51
N LEU A 99 9.57 -15.65 14.39
CA LEU A 99 10.57 -14.86 13.71
C LEU A 99 10.05 -13.43 13.58
N GLY A 100 10.75 -12.48 14.21
CA GLY A 100 10.54 -11.07 13.94
C GLY A 100 11.21 -10.65 12.65
N LEU A 101 10.42 -10.34 11.63
CA LEU A 101 10.91 -9.93 10.32
C LEU A 101 10.40 -8.53 9.93
N ILE A 102 11.24 -7.78 9.23
CA ILE A 102 10.84 -6.57 8.51
C ILE A 102 10.75 -6.92 7.03
N PHE A 103 9.62 -6.58 6.43
CA PHE A 103 9.39 -6.63 4.99
C PHE A 103 9.36 -5.20 4.46
N GLU A 104 10.43 -4.78 3.84
CA GLU A 104 10.56 -3.46 3.24
C GLU A 104 10.12 -3.53 1.78
N ILE A 105 9.02 -2.86 1.43
CA ILE A 105 8.53 -2.74 0.06
C ILE A 105 9.20 -1.52 -0.58
N ASN A 106 10.20 -1.78 -1.40
CA ASN A 106 11.06 -0.74 -1.99
C ASN A 106 10.52 -0.19 -3.30
N ASN A 107 9.69 -0.96 -3.99
CA ASN A 107 9.11 -0.54 -5.25
C ASN A 107 7.83 -1.31 -5.55
N GLY A 108 6.97 -0.69 -6.34
CA GLY A 108 5.71 -1.27 -6.77
C GLY A 108 5.14 -0.49 -7.94
N SER A 109 4.46 -1.19 -8.85
CA SER A 109 3.75 -0.54 -9.95
C SER A 109 2.62 -1.42 -10.49
N PHE A 110 1.65 -0.79 -11.15
CA PHE A 110 0.50 -1.43 -11.77
C PHE A 110 0.13 -0.69 -13.07
N LYS A 111 -0.69 -1.31 -13.93
CA LYS A 111 -1.20 -0.66 -15.15
C LYS A 111 -2.58 -0.04 -14.92
N LYS A 112 -2.77 1.20 -15.40
CA LYS A 112 -3.89 2.12 -15.14
C LYS A 112 -5.25 1.76 -15.80
N TYR A 113 -5.41 0.64 -16.47
CA TYR A 113 -6.71 0.24 -17.04
C TYR A 113 -7.11 -1.11 -16.46
N GLU A 114 -8.43 -1.37 -16.38
CA GLU A 114 -9.21 -2.34 -15.56
C GLU A 114 -8.70 -3.80 -15.43
N ASP A 115 -7.53 -4.07 -15.97
CA ASP A 115 -6.96 -5.38 -16.12
C ASP A 115 -6.09 -5.79 -14.93
N THR A 116 -5.43 -4.86 -14.22
CA THR A 116 -4.69 -5.26 -13.03
C THR A 116 -5.67 -5.71 -11.94
N LYS A 117 -5.66 -6.99 -11.63
CA LYS A 117 -6.50 -7.59 -10.59
C LYS A 117 -5.73 -7.70 -9.29
N ARG A 118 -6.46 -7.76 -8.18
CA ARG A 118 -5.88 -8.11 -6.86
C ARG A 118 -5.07 -9.41 -6.92
N ASP A 119 -5.51 -10.38 -7.73
CA ASP A 119 -4.80 -11.64 -7.93
C ASP A 119 -3.42 -11.48 -8.58
N ASP A 120 -3.20 -10.42 -9.39
CA ASP A 120 -1.90 -10.15 -9.99
C ASP A 120 -0.89 -9.70 -8.93
N PHE A 121 -1.29 -8.83 -8.00
CA PHE A 121 -0.46 -8.46 -6.85
C PHE A 121 -0.21 -9.62 -5.88
N ASN A 122 -1.20 -10.50 -5.70
CA ASN A 122 -1.02 -11.71 -4.90
C ASN A 122 0.12 -12.56 -5.48
N ARG A 123 0.03 -12.86 -6.79
CA ARG A 123 1.03 -13.64 -7.50
C ARG A 123 2.40 -12.95 -7.57
N ALA A 124 2.44 -11.64 -7.84
CA ALA A 124 3.68 -10.88 -7.89
C ALA A 124 4.40 -10.90 -6.53
N THR A 125 3.66 -10.78 -5.43
CA THR A 125 4.24 -10.84 -4.08
C THR A 125 4.81 -12.22 -3.76
N PHE A 126 4.09 -13.31 -4.08
CA PHE A 126 4.61 -14.68 -3.87
C PHE A 126 5.87 -14.94 -4.70
N LEU A 127 5.88 -14.55 -5.96
CA LEU A 127 7.05 -14.71 -6.82
C LEU A 127 8.23 -13.85 -6.35
N ALA A 128 7.98 -12.64 -5.84
CA ALA A 128 9.04 -11.81 -5.25
C ALA A 128 9.64 -12.46 -4.00
N LEU A 129 8.82 -13.07 -3.14
CA LEU A 129 9.28 -13.86 -2.00
C LEU A 129 10.13 -15.05 -2.44
N ILE A 130 9.70 -15.79 -3.47
CA ILE A 130 10.48 -16.91 -4.00
C ILE A 130 11.82 -16.41 -4.52
N ASN A 131 11.81 -15.31 -5.27
CA ASN A 131 13.01 -14.72 -5.86
C ASN A 131 14.01 -14.17 -4.84
N CYS A 132 13.60 -13.91 -3.59
CA CYS A 132 14.53 -13.61 -2.50
C CYS A 132 15.53 -14.75 -2.26
N PHE A 133 15.10 -16.00 -2.46
CA PHE A 133 15.88 -17.20 -2.20
C PHE A 133 16.25 -17.94 -3.48
N ASP A 134 15.48 -17.76 -4.55
CA ASP A 134 15.68 -18.45 -5.82
C ASP A 134 15.43 -17.56 -7.04
N LYS A 135 16.53 -17.02 -7.55
CA LYS A 135 16.57 -16.11 -8.70
C LYS A 135 16.29 -16.76 -10.06
N THR A 136 16.09 -18.07 -10.11
CA THR A 136 15.86 -18.78 -11.38
C THR A 136 14.56 -18.39 -12.08
N ASN A 137 13.60 -17.81 -11.36
CA ASN A 137 12.33 -17.30 -11.91
C ASN A 137 12.38 -15.79 -12.26
N GLU A 138 13.55 -15.15 -12.24
CA GLU A 138 13.66 -13.72 -12.57
C GLU A 138 13.54 -13.47 -14.07
N ASP A 139 12.35 -13.15 -14.56
CA ASP A 139 12.17 -12.59 -15.90
C ASP A 139 12.45 -11.08 -15.91
N PHE A 140 13.72 -10.70 -15.79
CA PHE A 140 14.19 -9.30 -15.85
C PHE A 140 13.97 -8.62 -17.21
N ARG A 141 13.55 -9.37 -18.25
CA ARG A 141 13.42 -8.82 -19.61
C ARG A 141 12.12 -8.04 -19.80
N LYS A 142 11.18 -8.15 -18.86
CA LYS A 142 9.95 -7.39 -18.87
C LYS A 142 10.25 -5.98 -18.42
N GLU A 143 10.09 -5.02 -19.34
CA GLU A 143 10.18 -3.60 -19.03
C GLU A 143 9.31 -3.30 -17.79
N ILE A 144 9.93 -2.71 -16.78
CA ILE A 144 9.20 -2.09 -15.69
C ILE A 144 8.50 -0.89 -16.33
N PHE A 145 7.19 -1.01 -16.57
CA PHE A 145 6.45 0.07 -17.23
C PHE A 145 6.64 1.36 -16.42
N PRO A 146 7.04 2.46 -17.08
CA PRO A 146 7.36 3.69 -16.38
C PRO A 146 6.12 4.22 -15.63
N LYS A 147 6.42 4.73 -14.44
CA LYS A 147 5.53 5.42 -13.49
C LYS A 147 4.48 6.27 -14.22
N LYS A 148 3.21 5.84 -14.18
CA LYS A 148 2.07 6.76 -14.33
C LYS A 148 1.33 6.77 -13.00
N SER A 149 1.06 7.97 -12.48
CA SER A 149 0.61 8.17 -11.10
C SER A 149 -0.69 7.40 -10.81
N GLY A 150 -0.65 6.51 -9.82
CA GLY A 150 -1.84 5.83 -9.31
C GLY A 150 -2.91 6.80 -8.80
N ASN A 151 -2.49 8.03 -8.49
CA ASN A 151 -3.32 9.17 -8.15
C ASN A 151 -4.36 9.57 -9.22
N GLU A 152 -4.08 9.42 -10.52
CA GLU A 152 -5.11 9.64 -11.55
C GLU A 152 -6.08 8.46 -11.66
N TYR A 153 -5.66 7.25 -11.34
CA TYR A 153 -6.51 6.05 -11.37
C TYR A 153 -7.52 6.05 -10.21
N THR A 154 -7.07 6.44 -9.01
CA THR A 154 -7.96 6.60 -7.86
C THR A 154 -9.11 7.55 -8.17
N LYS A 155 -8.92 8.57 -9.02
CA LYS A 155 -9.99 9.49 -9.43
C LYS A 155 -11.11 8.80 -10.23
N GLU A 156 -10.75 7.85 -11.09
CA GLU A 156 -11.67 7.16 -12.01
C GLU A 156 -12.35 5.94 -11.35
N TYR A 157 -11.62 5.22 -10.49
CA TYR A 157 -12.11 4.01 -9.81
C TYR A 157 -13.18 4.31 -8.73
N LEU A 158 -13.20 5.53 -8.19
CA LEU A 158 -14.05 5.85 -7.06
C LEU A 158 -15.47 6.22 -7.49
N SER A 159 -16.34 5.21 -7.39
CA SER A 159 -17.79 5.28 -7.65
C SER A 159 -18.55 6.30 -6.77
N LYS A 160 -19.84 6.49 -7.09
CA LYS A 160 -20.83 7.27 -6.31
C LYS A 160 -20.81 6.99 -4.80
N SER A 161 -20.54 5.75 -4.38
CA SER A 161 -20.46 5.38 -2.96
C SER A 161 -19.33 6.10 -2.20
N PHE A 162 -18.26 6.51 -2.90
CA PHE A 162 -17.16 7.24 -2.30
C PHE A 162 -17.46 8.74 -2.20
N LYS A 163 -18.17 9.29 -3.19
CA LYS A 163 -18.71 10.65 -3.12
C LYS A 163 -19.60 10.84 -1.89
N GLU A 164 -20.50 9.90 -1.64
CA GLU A 164 -21.38 9.93 -0.46
C GLU A 164 -20.59 9.90 0.85
N LYS A 165 -19.49 9.13 0.92
CA LYS A 165 -18.59 9.13 2.10
C LYS A 165 -17.90 10.47 2.32
N ILE A 166 -17.41 11.10 1.25
CA ILE A 166 -16.81 12.45 1.34
C ILE A 166 -17.85 13.44 1.84
N GLU A 167 -19.03 13.48 1.21
CA GLU A 167 -20.10 14.41 1.57
C GLU A 167 -20.55 14.24 3.02
N GLN A 168 -20.75 13.01 3.48
CA GLN A 168 -21.09 12.72 4.89
C GLN A 168 -19.99 13.17 5.85
N SER A 169 -18.73 12.87 5.55
CA SER A 169 -17.61 13.25 6.41
C SER A 169 -17.46 14.78 6.50
N LEU A 170 -17.68 15.51 5.40
CA LEU A 170 -17.64 16.97 5.38
C LEU A 170 -18.77 17.63 6.16
N MET A 171 -19.78 16.89 6.61
CA MET A 171 -20.84 17.37 7.51
C MET A 171 -20.58 17.03 8.98
N ASP A 172 -19.56 16.21 9.29
CA ASP A 172 -19.22 15.83 10.66
C ASP A 172 -18.41 16.93 11.36
N GLU A 173 -19.05 17.66 12.27
CA GLU A 173 -18.43 18.75 13.04
C GLU A 173 -17.22 18.30 13.87
N ASN A 174 -17.20 17.06 14.37
CA ASN A 174 -16.08 16.57 15.16
C ASN A 174 -14.83 16.40 14.27
N VAL A 175 -15.01 15.85 13.07
CA VAL A 175 -13.92 15.67 12.11
C VAL A 175 -13.39 17.03 11.63
N ILE A 176 -14.30 17.98 11.33
CA ILE A 176 -13.94 19.34 10.92
C ILE A 176 -13.07 20.01 12.00
N ASN A 177 -13.53 20.01 13.26
CA ASN A 177 -12.84 20.67 14.36
C ASN A 177 -11.44 20.10 14.60
N GLU A 178 -11.26 18.78 14.49
CA GLU A 178 -9.95 18.14 14.66
C GLU A 178 -8.98 18.52 13.53
N ILE A 179 -9.44 18.54 12.29
CA ILE A 179 -8.60 18.92 11.15
C ILE A 179 -8.20 20.38 11.25
N GLN A 180 -9.12 21.27 11.64
CA GLN A 180 -8.81 22.68 11.90
C GLN A 180 -7.69 22.86 12.93
N LYS A 181 -7.72 22.11 14.05
CA LYS A 181 -6.66 22.16 15.07
C LYS A 181 -5.29 21.72 14.54
N ILE A 182 -5.26 20.81 13.58
CA ILE A 182 -4.01 20.35 12.95
C ILE A 182 -3.50 21.43 12.00
N LEU A 183 -4.37 21.93 11.13
CA LEU A 183 -4.03 22.87 10.06
C LEU A 183 -3.76 24.29 10.56
N ILE A 184 -4.24 24.68 11.75
CA ILE A 184 -3.97 26.03 12.31
C ILE A 184 -2.48 26.31 12.48
N ASN A 185 -1.66 25.27 12.65
CA ASN A 185 -0.21 25.36 12.80
C ASN A 185 0.55 25.24 11.47
N ILE A 186 -0.17 25.23 10.34
CA ILE A 186 0.38 25.07 8.99
C ILE A 186 0.00 26.31 8.19
N GLU A 187 1.00 27.11 7.83
CA GLU A 187 0.77 28.31 7.01
C GLU A 187 0.20 27.94 5.64
N LYS A 188 -0.86 28.64 5.20
CA LYS A 188 -1.52 28.37 3.90
C LYS A 188 -0.52 28.45 2.75
N SER A 189 0.38 29.43 2.78
CA SER A 189 1.46 29.63 1.81
C SER A 189 2.38 28.41 1.69
N SER A 190 2.58 27.64 2.76
CA SER A 190 3.46 26.47 2.76
C SER A 190 2.86 25.25 2.07
N ILE A 191 1.54 25.22 1.86
CA ILE A 191 0.87 24.02 1.32
C ILE A 191 -0.06 24.29 0.14
N ILE A 192 -0.26 25.55 -0.27
CA ILE A 192 -1.17 25.92 -1.37
C ILE A 192 -0.85 25.15 -2.66
N ASP A 193 0.43 25.02 -3.01
CA ASP A 193 0.89 24.32 -4.21
C ASP A 193 0.72 22.80 -4.11
N LEU A 194 0.53 22.28 -2.89
CA LEU A 194 0.34 20.87 -2.57
C LEU A 194 -1.13 20.47 -2.46
N LEU A 195 -2.07 21.42 -2.59
CA LEU A 195 -3.51 21.15 -2.49
C LEU A 195 -4.09 20.40 -3.71
N ASN A 196 -3.25 19.97 -4.65
CA ASN A 196 -3.65 19.07 -5.71
C ASN A 196 -3.39 17.60 -5.32
N ILE A 197 -4.00 16.67 -6.05
CA ILE A 197 -3.86 15.24 -5.75
C ILE A 197 -2.40 14.74 -5.88
N GLN A 198 -1.58 15.35 -6.73
CA GLN A 198 -0.17 14.98 -6.90
C GLN A 198 0.69 15.40 -5.69
N GLY A 199 0.33 16.49 -5.01
CA GLY A 199 0.97 16.95 -3.77
C GLY A 199 0.51 16.22 -2.50
N ARG A 200 -0.40 15.24 -2.62
CA ARG A 200 -1.06 14.59 -1.48
C ARG A 200 -0.10 13.88 -0.54
N ASP A 201 0.91 13.20 -1.07
CA ASP A 201 1.86 12.44 -0.25
C ASP A 201 2.79 13.39 0.53
N GLN A 202 3.24 14.48 -0.09
CA GLN A 202 4.00 15.54 0.58
C GLN A 202 3.15 16.25 1.65
N LEU A 203 1.87 16.49 1.36
CA LEU A 203 0.93 17.06 2.32
C LEU A 203 0.71 16.12 3.51
N ALA A 204 0.60 14.81 3.26
CA ALA A 204 0.50 13.80 4.31
C ALA A 204 1.75 13.77 5.20
N GLU A 205 2.94 13.87 4.61
CA GLU A 205 4.21 13.95 5.34
C GLU A 205 4.28 15.19 6.23
N ILE A 206 3.94 16.36 5.69
CA ILE A 206 3.87 17.61 6.47
C ILE A 206 2.91 17.46 7.65
N ILE A 207 1.71 16.94 7.41
CA ILE A 207 0.70 16.75 8.46
C ILE A 207 1.19 15.75 9.52
N THR A 208 1.63 14.57 9.11
CA THR A 208 2.05 13.50 10.03
C THR A 208 3.31 13.87 10.82
N SER A 209 4.22 14.67 10.27
CA SER A 209 5.41 15.18 10.98
C SER A 209 5.07 16.06 12.20
N LYS A 210 3.86 16.64 12.24
CA LYS A 210 3.38 17.49 13.35
C LYS A 210 2.54 16.71 14.37
N LEU A 211 2.34 15.40 14.16
CA LEU A 211 1.46 14.57 14.98
C LEU A 211 2.24 13.50 15.73
N ASN A 212 1.73 13.14 16.90
CA ASN A 212 2.19 11.95 17.61
C ASN A 212 1.39 10.71 17.16
N ARG A 213 1.91 9.50 17.45
CA ARG A 213 1.28 8.24 17.05
C ARG A 213 -0.21 8.12 17.46
N PRO A 214 -0.63 8.48 18.68
CA PRO A 214 -2.05 8.44 19.06
C PRO A 214 -2.95 9.29 18.17
N LYS A 215 -2.51 10.50 17.79
CA LYS A 215 -3.27 11.37 16.88
C LYS A 215 -3.33 10.80 15.45
N ILE A 216 -2.24 10.21 14.97
CA ILE A 216 -2.24 9.54 13.65
C ILE A 216 -3.27 8.41 13.63
N TYR A 217 -3.36 7.62 14.70
CA TYR A 217 -4.34 6.53 14.82
C TYR A 217 -5.78 7.05 14.87
N ASP A 218 -6.05 8.11 15.63
CA ASP A 218 -7.37 8.76 15.68
C ASP A 218 -7.83 9.28 14.31
N LEU A 219 -6.91 9.87 13.53
CA LEU A 219 -7.21 10.29 12.15
C LEU A 219 -7.42 9.12 11.20
N PHE A 220 -6.76 7.99 11.44
CA PHE A 220 -7.00 6.76 10.68
C PHE A 220 -8.41 6.20 10.93
N GLU A 221 -8.85 6.12 12.19
CA GLU A 221 -10.20 5.66 12.55
C GLU A 221 -11.30 6.55 11.92
N LYS A 222 -11.01 7.85 11.77
CA LYS A 222 -11.88 8.82 11.10
C LYS A 222 -11.80 8.79 9.57
N GLY A 223 -10.96 7.91 9.00
CA GLY A 223 -10.75 7.77 7.56
C GLY A 223 -10.05 8.96 6.91
N ILE A 224 -9.37 9.82 7.69
CA ILE A 224 -8.62 10.99 7.21
C ILE A 224 -7.24 10.58 6.72
N LEU A 225 -6.57 9.74 7.51
CA LEU A 225 -5.35 9.07 7.12
C LEU A 225 -5.64 7.59 6.85
N THR A 226 -4.78 6.96 6.10
CA THR A 226 -4.69 5.51 6.06
C THR A 226 -3.93 5.00 7.27
N LYS A 227 -3.99 3.69 7.52
CA LYS A 227 -3.12 3.04 8.50
C LYS A 227 -1.62 3.15 8.18
N TYR A 228 -1.28 3.60 6.97
CA TYR A 228 0.09 3.84 6.50
C TYR A 228 0.54 5.29 6.74
N GLY A 229 -0.36 6.17 7.21
CA GLY A 229 -0.07 7.60 7.35
C GLY A 229 -0.33 8.42 6.08
N ASP A 230 -0.67 7.77 4.96
CA ASP A 230 -1.04 8.46 3.72
C ASP A 230 -2.36 9.22 3.91
N LEU A 231 -2.49 10.40 3.32
CA LEU A 231 -3.72 11.19 3.33
C LEU A 231 -4.77 10.56 2.41
N THR A 232 -5.98 10.28 2.92
CA THR A 232 -7.07 9.77 2.09
C THR A 232 -7.71 10.90 1.27
N LEU A 233 -8.54 10.57 0.29
CA LEU A 233 -9.34 11.59 -0.39
C LEU A 233 -10.37 12.26 0.53
N VAL A 234 -10.87 11.57 1.56
CA VAL A 234 -11.71 12.20 2.59
C VAL A 234 -10.90 13.24 3.35
N GLY A 235 -9.68 12.87 3.79
CA GLY A 235 -8.76 13.81 4.45
C GLY A 235 -8.39 15.00 3.58
N LEU A 236 -8.04 14.76 2.31
CA LEU A 236 -7.75 15.81 1.34
C LEU A 236 -8.95 16.75 1.14
N SER A 237 -10.16 16.19 1.09
CA SER A 237 -11.40 16.98 0.95
C SER A 237 -11.59 17.95 2.11
N HIS A 238 -11.33 17.50 3.34
CA HIS A 238 -11.42 18.37 4.52
C HIS A 238 -10.36 19.47 4.52
N ILE A 239 -9.13 19.17 4.12
CA ILE A 239 -8.06 20.17 4.03
C ILE A 239 -8.41 21.22 2.97
N LEU A 240 -8.87 20.77 1.80
CA LEU A 240 -9.36 21.66 0.75
C LEU A 240 -10.51 22.54 1.23
N LYS A 241 -11.45 21.98 2.01
CA LYS A 241 -12.58 22.72 2.56
C LYS A 241 -12.11 23.79 3.54
N TYR A 242 -11.15 23.46 4.41
CA TYR A 242 -10.58 24.40 5.37
C TYR A 242 -9.94 25.63 4.69
N TYR A 243 -9.18 25.42 3.62
CA TYR A 243 -8.52 26.52 2.90
C TYR A 243 -9.40 27.24 1.87
N GLY A 244 -10.67 26.84 1.72
CA GLY A 244 -11.62 27.42 0.76
C GLY A 244 -11.41 26.97 -0.68
N GLU A 245 -10.69 25.87 -0.91
CA GLU A 245 -10.29 25.36 -2.23
C GLU A 245 -11.07 24.12 -2.67
N PHE A 246 -12.01 23.65 -1.84
CA PHE A 246 -12.78 22.44 -2.10
C PHE A 246 -13.64 22.57 -3.35
N ASP A 247 -13.34 21.70 -4.30
CA ASP A 247 -14.16 21.44 -5.47
C ASP A 247 -14.17 19.93 -5.68
N LEU A 248 -15.35 19.32 -5.54
CA LEU A 248 -15.51 17.88 -5.72
C LEU A 248 -15.06 17.45 -7.12
N LYS A 249 -15.16 18.30 -8.15
CA LYS A 249 -14.65 17.99 -9.50
C LYS A 249 -13.11 17.96 -9.57
N LYS A 250 -12.40 18.68 -8.70
CA LYS A 250 -10.93 18.58 -8.58
C LYS A 250 -10.51 17.24 -7.95
N ILE A 251 -11.35 16.70 -7.07
CA ILE A 251 -11.08 15.48 -6.30
C ILE A 251 -11.54 14.22 -7.05
N MET A 252 -12.69 14.32 -7.71
CA MET A 252 -13.37 13.27 -8.48
C MET A 252 -13.84 13.85 -9.83
N PRO A 253 -12.93 14.05 -10.81
CA PRO A 253 -13.34 14.38 -12.17
C PRO A 253 -14.16 13.22 -12.73
N LEU A 254 -15.47 13.45 -12.86
CA LEU A 254 -16.41 12.57 -13.56
C LEU A 254 -16.10 12.53 -15.06
#